data_AF-A0A1J4JT33-F1
#
_entry.id   AF-A0A1J4JT33-F1
#
_cell.length_a   1.000
_cell.length_b   1.000
_cell.length_c   1.000
_cell.angle_alpha   90.00
_cell.angle_beta   90.00
_cell.angle_gamma   90.00
#
_symmetry.space_group_name_H-M   'P 1'
#
loop_
_entity.id
_entity.type
_entity.pdbx_description
1 polymer ?
#
loop_
_entity_poly.entity_id
_entity_poly.type
_entity_poly.pdbx_seq_one_letter_code
_entity_poly.pdbx_strand_id
1 'polypeptide(L)'
;MYKIHVVKASNLPSADRNGLSDPFVVIYAKTSDGKIKIGQTKVVKKNLNPDWDSSLQKPFFVYTPLVKELKFKVYDKDVIGKDKLGSLKFESQFATPLNSFPIKSKRAFNNGLQFNDSNWPTLTVSVQLISDRSAFEDRKKGELNKYQRVGYMLEFNPPLPAGKRNTNLSFLAFDRVDGGMARRLPRQCNFDDRGVKVKYPTTDFQSGWSPVATLNLPKLETHLFSNVQFYYIPVIEVEDYSGVITLLCFGISKDCAHKACLLYDEPIELHVGPGQKEIVNSLTSFHLHDCYNTLEHSDFTKTIGETRIYLSSLENFYAFANCVKKVVLPPETKIFNRLELDVDKAITLRYASQFHQRPLPEKLIFYADWNSTSGHTLDEGIQVFDKDFNPLGMICSKHEKAFDKSLEWKIDRTQKYDQFKNETLYLRVNLSGLPKEARFVALALAGYSNSEWPMKYGGFFRIIEEDSLFEFVNMTARYKGHCTGVNICVLWKMDNGDWAVLPMLKSFTHSGFTKGLKLHFEKIREYLKTSSYLQEMTAVMNQYY
;
A
#
# COMPACT_ATOMS: atom_id res chain seq x y z
N MET A 1 10.77 18.87 -6.08
CA MET A 1 9.67 19.74 -5.61
C MET A 1 9.50 20.91 -6.56
N TYR A 2 8.31 21.42 -6.82
CA TYR A 2 8.13 22.65 -7.60
C TYR A 2 7.83 23.85 -6.71
N LYS A 3 8.57 24.95 -6.90
CA LYS A 3 8.29 26.27 -6.32
C LYS A 3 7.57 27.11 -7.38
N ILE A 4 6.36 27.56 -7.08
CA ILE A 4 5.50 28.32 -7.97
C ILE A 4 5.35 29.72 -7.42
N HIS A 5 5.72 30.73 -8.20
CA HIS A 5 5.53 32.14 -7.84
C HIS A 5 4.53 32.77 -8.80
N VAL A 6 3.47 33.38 -8.26
CA VAL A 6 2.47 34.12 -9.03
C VAL A 6 2.66 35.59 -8.71
N VAL A 7 3.12 36.37 -9.68
CA VAL A 7 3.60 37.74 -9.46
C VAL A 7 2.52 38.76 -9.73
N LYS A 8 1.98 38.78 -10.96
CA LYS A 8 0.98 39.76 -11.38
C LYS A 8 0.15 39.26 -12.55
N ALA A 9 -0.93 39.96 -12.85
CA ALA A 9 -1.64 39.82 -14.11
C ALA A 9 -1.81 41.20 -14.76
N SER A 10 -2.00 41.22 -16.06
CA SER A 10 -2.25 42.46 -16.81
C SER A 10 -3.44 42.31 -17.73
N ASN A 11 -4.14 43.43 -17.97
CA ASN A 11 -5.26 43.55 -18.90
C ASN A 11 -6.36 42.52 -18.67
N LEU A 12 -6.68 42.20 -17.41
CA LEU A 12 -7.77 41.28 -17.11
C LEU A 12 -9.11 41.87 -17.60
N PRO A 13 -10.04 41.03 -18.08
CA PRO A 13 -11.35 41.53 -18.47
C PRO A 13 -12.11 41.99 -17.24
N SER A 14 -12.84 43.10 -17.37
CA SER A 14 -13.76 43.57 -16.34
C SER A 14 -14.85 42.54 -16.11
N ALA A 15 -15.14 42.28 -14.83
CA ALA A 15 -16.20 41.41 -14.41
C ALA A 15 -17.38 42.09 -13.74
N ASP A 16 -17.09 43.15 -13.00
CA ASP A 16 -18.04 43.92 -12.26
C ASP A 16 -18.67 45.06 -13.07
N ARG A 17 -19.83 45.53 -12.62
CA ARG A 17 -20.54 46.69 -13.19
C ARG A 17 -19.71 47.99 -13.14
N ASN A 18 -18.70 48.07 -12.29
CA ASN A 18 -17.82 49.23 -12.14
C ASN A 18 -16.71 49.30 -13.21
N GLY A 19 -16.67 48.36 -14.16
CA GLY A 19 -15.62 48.30 -15.19
C GLY A 19 -14.31 47.69 -14.70
N LEU A 20 -14.27 47.10 -13.50
CA LEU A 20 -13.10 46.48 -12.89
C LEU A 20 -13.40 45.01 -12.51
N SER A 21 -12.49 44.41 -11.76
CA SER A 21 -12.56 43.06 -11.20
C SER A 21 -11.83 43.04 -9.84
N ASP A 22 -12.14 42.09 -8.99
CA ASP A 22 -11.46 41.70 -7.75
C ASP A 22 -10.64 40.40 -7.97
N PRO A 23 -9.55 40.42 -8.75
CA PRO A 23 -8.89 39.20 -9.20
C PRO A 23 -8.11 38.43 -8.12
N PHE A 24 -8.12 37.11 -8.27
CA PHE A 24 -7.22 36.18 -7.59
C PHE A 24 -6.95 34.94 -8.47
N VAL A 25 -5.84 34.24 -8.19
CA VAL A 25 -5.44 33.05 -8.94
C VAL A 25 -5.59 31.82 -8.07
N VAL A 26 -6.24 30.78 -8.60
CA VAL A 26 -6.27 29.46 -7.99
C VAL A 26 -5.39 28.50 -8.79
N ILE A 27 -4.47 27.84 -8.09
CA ILE A 27 -3.51 26.90 -8.68
C ILE A 27 -4.01 25.48 -8.43
N TYR A 28 -4.03 24.68 -9.50
CA TYR A 28 -4.36 23.26 -9.45
C TYR A 28 -3.24 22.43 -10.06
N ALA A 29 -2.96 21.28 -9.46
CA ALA A 29 -2.15 20.23 -10.06
C ALA A 29 -3.04 19.07 -10.51
N LYS A 30 -2.81 18.56 -11.72
CA LYS A 30 -3.29 17.23 -12.10
C LYS A 30 -2.20 16.22 -11.79
N THR A 31 -2.52 15.24 -10.96
CA THR A 31 -1.63 14.12 -10.63
C THR A 31 -2.20 12.83 -11.18
N SER A 32 -1.45 11.72 -11.04
CA SER A 32 -2.02 10.39 -11.29
C SER A 32 -3.15 10.01 -10.32
N ASP A 33 -3.29 10.74 -9.21
CA ASP A 33 -4.28 10.49 -8.17
C ASP A 33 -5.51 11.41 -8.31
N GLY A 34 -5.56 12.22 -9.38
CA GLY A 34 -6.66 13.15 -9.65
C GLY A 34 -6.21 14.61 -9.64
N LYS A 35 -7.17 15.52 -9.47
CA LYS A 35 -6.93 16.97 -9.49
C LYS A 35 -6.91 17.51 -8.07
N ILE A 36 -5.83 18.20 -7.69
CA ILE A 36 -5.62 18.77 -6.35
C ILE A 36 -5.58 20.30 -6.47
N LYS A 37 -6.25 21.01 -5.57
CA LYS A 37 -6.08 22.47 -5.39
C LYS A 37 -4.82 22.68 -4.53
N ILE A 38 -3.84 23.38 -5.06
CA ILE A 38 -2.59 23.68 -4.34
C ILE A 38 -2.81 24.87 -3.40
N GLY A 39 -3.42 25.93 -3.92
CA GLY A 39 -3.57 27.16 -3.17
C GLY A 39 -4.25 28.24 -3.99
N GLN A 40 -4.36 29.42 -3.40
CA GLN A 40 -4.82 30.61 -4.10
C GLN A 40 -4.08 31.85 -3.60
N THR A 41 -3.91 32.84 -4.48
CA THR A 41 -3.38 34.14 -4.09
C THR A 41 -4.40 34.95 -3.29
N LYS A 42 -3.93 36.04 -2.66
CA LYS A 42 -4.81 37.07 -2.12
C LYS A 42 -5.70 37.68 -3.21
N VAL A 43 -6.87 38.15 -2.81
CA VAL A 43 -7.77 38.94 -3.66
C VAL A 43 -7.28 40.37 -3.68
N VAL A 44 -7.05 40.92 -4.88
CA VAL A 44 -6.75 42.34 -5.07
C VAL A 44 -8.02 43.00 -5.56
N LYS A 45 -8.53 44.00 -4.85
CA LYS A 45 -9.84 44.60 -5.17
C LYS A 45 -9.73 45.64 -6.29
N LYS A 46 -10.76 45.73 -7.12
CA LYS A 46 -11.01 46.78 -8.13
C LYS A 46 -9.79 47.06 -8.99
N ASN A 47 -9.18 46.00 -9.54
CA ASN A 47 -7.94 46.10 -10.28
C ASN A 47 -7.89 45.09 -11.43
N LEU A 48 -7.67 45.56 -12.66
CA LEU A 48 -7.47 44.70 -13.84
C LEU A 48 -5.99 44.30 -14.05
N ASN A 49 -5.08 44.92 -13.28
CA ASN A 49 -3.65 44.69 -13.31
C ASN A 49 -3.12 44.38 -11.90
N PRO A 50 -3.59 43.31 -11.25
CA PRO A 50 -3.21 43.00 -9.87
C PRO A 50 -1.73 42.65 -9.76
N ASP A 51 -1.10 43.17 -8.70
CA ASP A 51 0.25 42.83 -8.30
C ASP A 51 0.18 42.05 -6.97
N TRP A 52 0.45 40.76 -7.02
CA TRP A 52 0.47 39.89 -5.85
C TRP A 52 1.83 39.87 -5.14
N ASP A 53 2.91 40.26 -5.80
CA ASP A 53 4.26 40.29 -5.22
C ASP A 53 4.37 41.40 -4.15
N SER A 54 3.90 42.60 -4.49
CA SER A 54 3.73 43.74 -3.56
C SER A 54 2.78 43.42 -2.39
N SER A 55 1.86 42.47 -2.57
CA SER A 55 0.97 41.99 -1.51
C SER A 55 1.65 41.02 -0.53
N LEU A 56 2.96 40.82 -0.67
CA LEU A 56 3.79 39.88 0.08
C LEU A 56 3.28 38.44 -0.04
N GLN A 57 2.81 38.05 -1.23
CA GLN A 57 2.36 36.70 -1.49
C GLN A 57 3.55 35.74 -1.50
N LYS A 58 3.57 34.80 -0.56
CA LYS A 58 4.59 33.74 -0.55
C LYS A 58 4.42 32.80 -1.76
N PRO A 59 5.52 32.22 -2.26
CA PRO A 59 5.45 31.17 -3.28
C PRO A 59 4.72 29.94 -2.75
N PHE A 60 4.17 29.16 -3.67
CA PHE A 60 3.52 27.87 -3.38
C PHE A 60 4.47 26.73 -3.71
N PHE A 61 4.47 25.70 -2.87
CA PHE A 61 5.29 24.52 -3.04
C PHE A 61 4.41 23.31 -3.35
N VAL A 62 4.82 22.55 -4.35
CA VAL A 62 4.13 21.34 -4.77
C VAL A 62 5.10 20.18 -4.70
N TYR A 63 4.85 19.30 -3.75
CA TYR A 63 5.58 18.06 -3.60
C TYR A 63 4.78 16.92 -4.23
N THR A 64 5.14 16.52 -5.45
CA THR A 64 4.78 15.20 -5.96
C THR A 64 5.56 14.89 -7.25
N PRO A 65 6.10 13.67 -7.41
CA PRO A 65 6.72 13.20 -8.65
C PRO A 65 5.69 12.98 -9.78
N LEU A 66 4.43 13.38 -9.58
CA LEU A 66 3.28 13.00 -10.42
C LEU A 66 2.53 14.18 -11.00
N VAL A 67 2.96 15.42 -10.75
CA VAL A 67 2.32 16.56 -11.39
C VAL A 67 2.51 16.38 -12.89
N LYS A 68 1.43 16.02 -13.57
CA LYS A 68 1.37 15.93 -15.02
C LYS A 68 0.96 17.26 -15.64
N GLU A 69 0.40 18.16 -14.83
CA GLU A 69 -0.17 19.39 -15.33
C GLU A 69 -0.28 20.41 -14.20
N LEU A 70 0.08 21.66 -14.49
CA LEU A 70 -0.26 22.81 -13.65
C LEU A 70 -1.32 23.66 -14.36
N LYS A 71 -2.37 24.02 -13.65
CA LYS A 71 -3.44 24.89 -14.12
C LYS A 71 -3.58 26.08 -13.19
N PHE A 72 -3.43 27.27 -13.74
CA PHE A 72 -3.71 28.54 -13.09
C PHE A 72 -5.05 29.02 -13.61
N LYS A 73 -5.99 29.29 -12.71
CA LYS A 73 -7.28 29.88 -13.06
C LYS A 73 -7.38 31.23 -12.40
N VAL A 74 -7.54 32.26 -13.22
CA VAL A 74 -7.77 33.62 -12.76
C VAL A 74 -9.28 33.78 -12.59
N TYR A 75 -9.67 34.18 -11.39
CA TYR A 75 -11.05 34.38 -11.00
C TYR A 75 -11.25 35.81 -10.53
N ASP A 76 -12.48 36.27 -10.67
CA ASP A 76 -13.01 37.45 -10.04
C ASP A 76 -13.74 37.08 -8.76
N LYS A 77 -13.64 37.89 -7.71
CA LYS A 77 -14.28 37.60 -6.42
C LYS A 77 -15.59 38.38 -6.28
N ASP A 78 -16.69 37.68 -6.52
CA ASP A 78 -18.04 38.22 -6.27
C ASP A 78 -18.50 38.06 -4.81
N VAL A 79 -19.56 38.83 -4.48
CA VAL A 79 -20.32 38.69 -3.22
C VAL A 79 -20.81 37.25 -3.04
N ILE A 80 -21.32 36.64 -4.11
CA ILE A 80 -21.73 35.24 -4.16
C ILE A 80 -21.00 34.56 -5.32
N GLY A 81 -20.13 33.60 -5.00
CA GLY A 81 -19.41 32.82 -6.01
C GLY A 81 -18.12 33.47 -6.47
N LYS A 82 -17.83 33.28 -7.77
CA LYS A 82 -16.64 33.79 -8.49
C LYS A 82 -16.80 33.59 -9.99
N ASP A 83 -16.45 34.60 -10.77
CA ASP A 83 -16.41 34.53 -12.23
C ASP A 83 -15.03 34.17 -12.78
N LYS A 84 -14.97 33.38 -13.86
CA LYS A 84 -13.69 32.99 -14.46
C LYS A 84 -13.22 34.06 -15.46
N LEU A 85 -12.10 34.73 -15.13
CA LEU A 85 -11.47 35.74 -15.99
C LEU A 85 -10.55 35.12 -17.05
N GLY A 86 -9.89 34.01 -16.73
CA GLY A 86 -9.05 33.30 -17.68
C GLY A 86 -8.34 32.09 -17.09
N SER A 87 -7.50 31.44 -17.89
CA SER A 87 -6.67 30.33 -17.41
C SER A 87 -5.39 30.13 -18.20
N LEU A 88 -4.34 29.76 -17.48
CA LEU A 88 -3.05 29.32 -18.00
C LEU A 88 -2.83 27.85 -17.61
N LYS A 89 -2.17 27.10 -18.48
CA LYS A 89 -1.97 25.66 -18.29
C LYS A 89 -0.59 25.26 -18.83
N PHE A 90 0.12 24.43 -18.07
CA PHE A 90 1.35 23.77 -18.51
C PHE A 90 1.18 22.24 -18.44
N GLU A 91 1.61 21.51 -19.47
CA GLU A 91 1.36 20.06 -19.65
C GLU A 91 2.60 19.17 -19.48
N SER A 92 3.81 19.66 -19.73
CA SER A 92 5.05 18.90 -19.55
C SER A 92 6.21 19.86 -19.28
N GLN A 93 7.22 19.40 -18.51
CA GLN A 93 8.43 20.17 -18.18
C GLN A 93 8.15 21.65 -17.88
N PHE A 94 7.19 21.89 -17.00
CA PHE A 94 6.67 23.23 -16.73
C PHE A 94 7.61 24.09 -15.88
N ALA A 95 8.87 23.70 -15.73
CA ALA A 95 9.89 24.56 -15.16
C ALA A 95 10.12 25.72 -16.13
N THR A 96 9.77 26.91 -15.70
CA THR A 96 9.86 28.12 -16.51
C THR A 96 10.39 29.27 -15.64
N PRO A 97 11.36 30.05 -16.14
CA PRO A 97 11.77 31.27 -15.47
C PRO A 97 10.57 32.23 -15.34
N LEU A 98 10.76 33.30 -14.57
CA LEU A 98 9.73 34.31 -14.44
C LEU A 98 9.37 34.90 -15.81
N ASN A 99 8.13 34.70 -16.25
CA ASN A 99 7.66 35.19 -17.54
C ASN A 99 6.15 35.50 -17.53
N SER A 100 5.72 36.35 -18.46
CA SER A 100 4.33 36.72 -18.69
C SER A 100 3.73 35.86 -19.79
N PHE A 101 2.65 35.13 -19.45
CA PHE A 101 1.98 34.24 -20.38
C PHE A 101 0.57 34.74 -20.70
N PRO A 102 0.14 34.73 -21.96
CA PRO A 102 -1.24 35.01 -22.32
C PRO A 102 -2.17 33.94 -21.71
N ILE A 103 -3.29 34.39 -21.12
CA ILE A 103 -4.28 33.46 -20.54
C ILE A 103 -5.44 33.25 -21.51
N LYS A 104 -5.99 32.03 -21.54
CA LYS A 104 -7.21 31.76 -22.32
C LYS A 104 -8.41 32.41 -21.63
N SER A 105 -8.97 33.45 -22.23
CA SER A 105 -10.13 34.19 -21.72
C SER A 105 -11.25 34.26 -22.75
N LYS A 106 -12.42 33.70 -22.41
CA LYS A 106 -13.64 33.86 -23.24
C LYS A 106 -14.16 35.29 -23.20
N ARG A 107 -13.99 35.97 -22.05
CA ARG A 107 -14.51 37.33 -21.83
C ARG A 107 -13.72 38.36 -22.64
N ALA A 108 -12.39 38.22 -22.72
CA ALA A 108 -11.58 39.05 -23.61
C ALA A 108 -11.98 38.88 -25.08
N PHE A 109 -12.20 37.64 -25.51
CA PHE A 109 -12.65 37.35 -26.88
C PHE A 109 -14.04 37.96 -27.18
N ASN A 110 -14.99 37.83 -26.25
CA ASN A 110 -16.31 38.45 -26.39
C ASN A 110 -16.26 39.98 -26.40
N ASN A 111 -15.21 40.57 -25.82
CA ASN A 111 -14.95 42.01 -25.86
C ASN A 111 -14.21 42.45 -27.14
N GLY A 112 -14.08 41.55 -28.13
CA GLY A 112 -13.49 41.86 -29.44
C GLY A 112 -11.97 41.74 -29.52
N LEU A 113 -11.30 41.27 -28.45
CA LEU A 113 -9.85 41.09 -28.46
C LEU A 113 -9.46 39.77 -29.14
N GLN A 114 -8.36 39.79 -29.88
CA GLN A 114 -7.69 38.61 -30.42
C GLN A 114 -6.51 38.19 -29.54
N PHE A 115 -6.15 36.90 -29.57
CA PHE A 115 -5.17 36.31 -28.66
C PHE A 115 -3.78 36.97 -28.67
N ASN A 116 -3.41 37.62 -29.78
CA ASN A 116 -2.11 38.27 -29.97
C ASN A 116 -2.15 39.78 -29.76
N ASP A 117 -3.30 40.35 -29.38
CA ASP A 117 -3.41 41.77 -29.11
C ASP A 117 -2.51 42.17 -27.93
N SER A 118 -1.91 43.35 -28.00
CA SER A 118 -1.09 43.90 -26.90
C SER A 118 -1.87 44.03 -25.59
N ASN A 119 -3.20 44.21 -25.70
CA ASN A 119 -4.14 44.28 -24.58
C ASN A 119 -4.70 42.92 -24.17
N TRP A 120 -4.23 41.82 -24.77
CA TRP A 120 -4.69 40.49 -24.37
C TRP A 120 -4.31 40.20 -22.90
N PRO A 121 -5.21 39.59 -22.10
CA PRO A 121 -4.92 39.34 -20.70
C PRO A 121 -3.73 38.40 -20.51
N THR A 122 -2.82 38.75 -19.60
CA THR A 122 -1.62 37.96 -19.29
C THR A 122 -1.52 37.66 -17.80
N LEU A 123 -0.78 36.60 -17.47
CA LEU A 123 -0.43 36.22 -16.11
C LEU A 123 1.08 35.98 -16.03
N THR A 124 1.75 36.69 -15.13
CA THR A 124 3.19 36.56 -14.86
C THR A 124 3.41 35.54 -13.75
N VAL A 125 4.09 34.44 -14.09
CA VAL A 125 4.42 33.36 -13.15
C VAL A 125 5.85 32.87 -13.34
N SER A 126 6.44 32.32 -12.29
CA SER A 126 7.61 31.45 -12.39
C SER A 126 7.29 30.08 -11.80
N VAL A 127 7.88 29.04 -12.37
CA VAL A 127 7.80 27.69 -11.83
C VAL A 127 9.19 27.09 -11.86
N GLN A 128 9.76 26.86 -10.69
CA GLN A 128 11.11 26.33 -10.54
C GLN A 128 11.05 24.89 -10.02
N LEU A 129 11.75 23.99 -10.68
CA LEU A 129 12.03 22.67 -10.13
C LEU A 129 13.20 22.81 -9.15
N ILE A 130 12.98 22.40 -7.91
CA ILE A 130 14.01 22.27 -6.88
C ILE A 130 14.20 20.76 -6.66
N SER A 131 15.38 20.27 -7.02
CA SER A 131 15.74 18.84 -7.03
C SER A 131 17.03 18.60 -6.26
N ASP A 132 17.21 19.33 -5.16
CA ASP A 132 18.35 19.23 -4.26
C ASP A 132 17.87 19.47 -2.82
N ARG A 133 18.79 19.42 -1.86
CA ARG A 133 18.48 19.60 -0.44
C ARG A 133 17.88 20.96 -0.09
N SER A 134 18.07 22.01 -0.91
CA SER A 134 17.44 23.33 -0.70
C SER A 134 15.91 23.31 -0.85
N ALA A 135 15.37 22.21 -1.40
CA ALA A 135 13.95 21.92 -1.43
C ALA A 135 13.34 21.75 -0.04
N PHE A 136 14.17 21.47 0.97
CA PHE A 136 13.72 21.17 2.31
C PHE A 136 14.02 22.33 3.27
N GLU A 137 13.15 22.50 4.26
CA GLU A 137 13.42 23.31 5.45
C GLU A 137 13.88 22.40 6.59
N ASP A 138 14.83 22.90 7.38
CA ASP A 138 15.20 22.30 8.66
C ASP A 138 14.21 22.76 9.72
N ARG A 139 13.39 21.85 10.24
CA ARG A 139 12.52 22.09 11.39
C ARG A 139 12.64 20.96 12.39
N LYS A 140 12.31 21.25 13.66
CA LYS A 140 12.43 20.28 14.75
C LYS A 140 11.70 18.97 14.40
N LYS A 141 12.48 17.90 14.42
CA LYS A 141 12.05 16.49 14.30
C LYS A 141 10.97 16.21 15.35
N GLY A 142 9.86 15.57 14.99
CA GLY A 142 8.95 14.95 15.97
C GLY A 142 7.46 15.33 15.94
N GLU A 143 7.00 16.25 15.09
CA GLU A 143 5.58 16.64 15.05
C GLU A 143 4.89 16.13 13.77
N LEU A 144 4.70 14.81 13.68
CA LEU A 144 4.15 14.17 12.48
C LEU A 144 2.72 14.61 12.14
N ASN A 145 1.94 15.01 13.15
CA ASN A 145 0.59 15.54 13.01
C ASN A 145 0.50 16.82 12.13
N LYS A 146 1.61 17.53 11.89
CA LYS A 146 1.66 18.72 11.02
C LYS A 146 1.74 18.38 9.53
N TYR A 147 1.98 17.12 9.19
CA TYR A 147 2.14 16.68 7.80
C TYR A 147 0.93 15.90 7.31
N GLN A 148 0.59 16.09 6.05
CA GLN A 148 -0.39 15.24 5.36
C GLN A 148 0.25 13.95 4.86
N ARG A 149 1.53 14.05 4.48
CA ARG A 149 2.28 12.97 3.86
C ARG A 149 3.70 12.95 4.39
N VAL A 150 4.27 11.76 4.50
CA VAL A 150 5.71 11.55 4.66
C VAL A 150 6.23 11.02 3.33
N GLY A 151 7.30 11.60 2.81
CA GLY A 151 7.93 11.12 1.58
C GLY A 151 9.34 10.62 1.84
N TYR A 152 9.77 9.72 0.96
CA TYR A 152 11.09 9.13 0.94
C TYR A 152 11.67 9.24 -0.44
N MET A 153 12.98 9.43 -0.52
CA MET A 153 13.69 9.67 -1.75
C MET A 153 15.15 9.26 -1.56
N LEU A 154 15.81 8.77 -2.61
CA LEU A 154 17.25 8.45 -2.53
C LEU A 154 18.08 9.41 -3.38
N GLU A 155 19.20 9.82 -2.80
CA GLU A 155 20.26 10.62 -3.41
C GLU A 155 21.51 9.73 -3.57
N PHE A 156 22.09 9.65 -4.76
CA PHE A 156 23.24 8.77 -5.04
C PHE A 156 24.53 9.57 -5.20
N ASN A 157 25.61 9.03 -4.65
CA ASN A 157 26.96 9.53 -4.82
C ASN A 157 27.96 8.37 -5.07
N PRO A 158 28.42 8.15 -6.32
CA PRO A 158 28.20 8.99 -7.49
C PRO A 158 26.76 8.89 -8.03
N PRO A 159 26.28 9.88 -8.80
CA PRO A 159 24.96 9.83 -9.43
C PRO A 159 24.80 8.63 -10.37
N LEU A 160 23.59 8.05 -10.43
CA LEU A 160 23.28 7.02 -11.40
C LEU A 160 23.34 7.56 -12.84
N PRO A 161 23.80 6.75 -13.83
CA PRO A 161 23.67 7.09 -15.23
C PRO A 161 22.21 7.35 -15.63
N ALA A 162 21.98 8.28 -16.55
CA ALA A 162 20.65 8.61 -17.04
C ALA A 162 19.91 7.35 -17.56
N GLY A 163 18.63 7.21 -17.21
CA GLY A 163 17.80 6.07 -17.60
C GLY A 163 18.03 4.76 -16.84
N LYS A 164 19.08 4.63 -16.01
CA LYS A 164 19.31 3.39 -15.23
C LYS A 164 18.32 3.30 -14.06
N ARG A 165 17.58 2.19 -13.98
CA ARG A 165 16.62 1.88 -12.91
C ARG A 165 17.03 0.60 -12.17
N ASN A 166 18.14 0.69 -11.47
CA ASN A 166 18.76 -0.41 -10.72
C ASN A 166 18.51 -0.27 -9.21
N THR A 167 17.40 0.37 -8.81
CA THR A 167 17.07 0.58 -7.40
C THR A 167 15.57 0.52 -7.18
N ASN A 168 15.18 -0.08 -6.06
CA ASN A 168 13.81 -0.20 -5.62
C ASN A 168 13.71 0.14 -4.13
N LEU A 169 12.86 1.10 -3.80
CA LEU A 169 12.53 1.46 -2.42
C LEU A 169 11.23 0.76 -2.02
N SER A 170 11.29 -0.02 -0.96
CA SER A 170 10.17 -0.76 -0.37
C SER A 170 10.11 -0.55 1.13
N PHE A 171 9.13 -1.14 1.80
CA PHE A 171 8.98 -1.06 3.25
C PHE A 171 8.63 -2.44 3.79
N LEU A 172 9.22 -2.78 4.94
CA LEU A 172 8.70 -3.80 5.84
C LEU A 172 7.78 -3.11 6.84
N ALA A 173 6.57 -3.64 7.04
CA ALA A 173 5.62 -3.12 8.01
C ALA A 173 5.35 -4.18 9.09
N PHE A 174 5.52 -3.82 10.36
CA PHE A 174 5.36 -4.70 11.50
C PHE A 174 4.30 -4.16 12.47
N ASP A 175 3.41 -5.05 12.92
CA ASP A 175 2.46 -4.81 14.01
C ASP A 175 3.14 -5.12 15.36
N ARG A 176 3.01 -4.23 16.34
CA ARG A 176 3.54 -4.40 17.71
C ARG A 176 2.92 -5.58 18.46
N VAL A 177 1.63 -5.88 18.24
CA VAL A 177 0.82 -6.82 19.04
C VAL A 177 0.70 -8.20 18.39
N ASP A 178 0.42 -8.29 17.09
CA ASP A 178 0.43 -9.56 16.30
C ASP A 178 1.86 -10.03 16.00
N GLY A 179 2.85 -9.36 16.61
CA GLY A 179 4.26 -9.70 16.61
C GLY A 179 4.84 -9.97 15.23
N GLY A 180 4.48 -9.10 14.29
CA GLY A 180 5.22 -8.86 13.04
C GLY A 180 5.13 -9.95 11.97
N MET A 181 4.11 -9.89 11.11
CA MET A 181 4.35 -10.11 9.67
C MET A 181 5.40 -9.10 9.24
N ALA A 182 6.52 -9.57 8.72
CA ALA A 182 7.30 -8.74 7.83
C ALA A 182 6.51 -8.67 6.51
N ARG A 183 5.49 -7.81 6.44
CA ARG A 183 4.86 -7.54 5.14
C ARG A 183 5.90 -6.78 4.34
N ARG A 184 6.66 -7.45 3.46
CA ARG A 184 7.17 -6.74 2.29
C ARG A 184 5.92 -6.16 1.66
N LEU A 185 5.81 -4.85 1.60
CA LEU A 185 4.70 -4.19 0.95
C LEU A 185 5.03 -4.12 -0.56
N PRO A 186 4.68 -5.10 -1.43
CA PRO A 186 4.62 -4.78 -2.84
C PRO A 186 3.23 -4.24 -3.12
N ARG A 187 3.18 -3.06 -3.72
CA ARG A 187 2.11 -2.61 -4.64
C ARG A 187 0.66 -2.51 -4.11
N GLN A 188 0.28 -3.05 -2.95
CA GLN A 188 -1.11 -3.06 -2.46
C GLN A 188 -1.65 -1.67 -2.11
N CYS A 189 -0.79 -0.76 -1.65
CA CYS A 189 -1.20 0.61 -1.38
C CYS A 189 -1.21 1.52 -2.64
N ASN A 190 -0.75 1.02 -3.79
CA ASN A 190 -0.65 1.81 -5.02
C ASN A 190 -1.96 1.91 -5.81
N PHE A 191 -2.92 1.01 -5.60
CA PHE A 191 -4.05 0.87 -6.52
C PHE A 191 -5.24 1.80 -6.27
N ASP A 192 -5.36 2.42 -5.09
CA ASP A 192 -6.57 3.16 -4.70
C ASP A 192 -6.31 4.42 -3.83
N ASP A 193 -5.09 4.95 -3.82
CA ASP A 193 -4.75 6.13 -2.99
C ASP A 193 -4.76 5.85 -1.47
N ARG A 194 -4.86 4.59 -1.02
CA ARG A 194 -5.00 4.15 0.37
C ARG A 194 -3.71 3.52 0.98
N GLY A 195 -2.61 4.27 1.05
CA GLY A 195 -1.39 3.88 1.81
C GLY A 195 -0.04 4.37 1.22
N VAL A 196 0.99 3.52 1.27
CA VAL A 196 2.34 3.73 0.71
C VAL A 196 2.34 3.73 -0.82
N LYS A 197 2.71 4.85 -1.44
CA LYS A 197 2.86 4.98 -2.88
C LYS A 197 4.32 5.11 -3.28
N VAL A 198 4.90 4.01 -3.78
CA VAL A 198 6.21 4.04 -4.45
C VAL A 198 5.99 4.36 -5.92
N LYS A 199 6.54 5.48 -6.37
CA LYS A 199 6.44 5.92 -7.76
C LYS A 199 7.79 6.40 -8.26
N TYR A 200 8.09 6.01 -9.49
CA TYR A 200 9.31 6.44 -10.18
C TYR A 200 9.02 7.76 -10.89
N PRO A 201 9.91 8.75 -10.77
CA PRO A 201 9.78 9.96 -11.57
C PRO A 201 9.79 9.66 -13.07
N THR A 202 9.01 10.42 -13.84
CA THR A 202 8.93 10.30 -15.30
C THR A 202 9.97 11.12 -16.04
N THR A 203 10.70 11.99 -15.34
CA THR A 203 11.71 12.87 -15.90
C THR A 203 13.08 12.43 -15.39
N ASP A 204 14.05 12.35 -16.29
CA ASP A 204 15.45 12.16 -15.92
C ASP A 204 15.93 13.44 -15.20
N PHE A 205 16.27 13.32 -13.92
CA PHE A 205 16.87 14.41 -13.16
C PHE A 205 18.38 14.47 -13.46
N GLN A 206 18.95 15.68 -13.48
CA GLN A 206 20.38 15.90 -13.72
C GLN A 206 21.31 15.19 -12.71
N SER A 207 20.79 14.78 -11.54
CA SER A 207 21.51 14.01 -10.52
C SER A 207 20.77 12.73 -10.12
N GLY A 208 20.54 11.78 -11.04
CA GLY A 208 20.31 10.36 -10.72
C GLY A 208 19.27 10.02 -9.64
N TRP A 209 18.18 10.78 -9.50
CA TRP A 209 17.21 10.59 -8.40
C TRP A 209 16.39 9.29 -8.55
N SER A 210 16.28 8.55 -7.44
CA SER A 210 15.63 7.24 -7.31
C SER A 210 14.13 7.33 -6.93
N PRO A 211 13.37 6.22 -6.99
CA PRO A 211 11.96 6.14 -6.58
C PRO A 211 11.60 7.02 -5.39
N VAL A 212 10.52 7.78 -5.57
CA VAL A 212 9.90 8.55 -4.50
C VAL A 212 8.79 7.69 -3.92
N ALA A 213 8.91 7.35 -2.65
CA ALA A 213 7.80 6.76 -1.91
C ALA A 213 7.08 7.86 -1.12
N THR A 214 5.75 7.80 -1.06
CA THR A 214 4.96 8.71 -0.23
C THR A 214 3.94 7.93 0.60
N LEU A 215 3.93 8.15 1.90
CA LEU A 215 2.96 7.68 2.85
C LEU A 215 1.87 8.74 3.02
N ASN A 216 0.60 8.37 2.81
CA ASN A 216 -0.54 9.26 3.06
C ASN A 216 -1.07 9.01 4.47
N LEU A 217 -0.71 9.88 5.43
CA LEU A 217 -0.97 9.63 6.85
C LEU A 217 -2.46 9.47 7.16
N PRO A 218 -3.37 10.36 6.73
CA PRO A 218 -4.82 10.18 6.98
C PRO A 218 -5.45 8.98 6.28
N LYS A 219 -4.76 8.36 5.32
CA LYS A 219 -5.27 7.17 4.61
C LYS A 219 -4.61 5.88 5.08
N LEU A 220 -3.49 5.95 5.79
CA LEU A 220 -2.96 4.83 6.56
C LEU A 220 -3.97 4.40 7.64
N GLU A 221 -4.75 5.36 8.16
CA GLU A 221 -5.84 5.15 9.14
C GLU A 221 -6.98 4.24 8.64
N THR A 222 -7.14 4.01 7.33
CA THR A 222 -8.41 3.45 6.84
C THR A 222 -8.56 1.92 6.91
N HIS A 223 -7.54 1.09 7.19
CA HIS A 223 -7.73 -0.37 7.15
C HIS A 223 -6.77 -1.24 7.97
N LEU A 224 -6.13 -0.74 9.02
CA LEU A 224 -5.40 -1.62 9.93
C LEU A 224 -5.81 -1.31 11.35
N PHE A 225 -6.97 -1.85 11.73
CA PHE A 225 -7.30 -2.18 13.11
C PHE A 225 -7.19 -1.02 14.12
N SER A 226 -8.34 -0.47 14.55
CA SER A 226 -8.38 0.47 15.67
C SER A 226 -7.60 -0.07 16.86
N ASN A 227 -6.64 0.70 17.39
CA ASN A 227 -5.69 0.36 18.46
C ASN A 227 -4.47 -0.49 18.05
N VAL A 228 -3.94 -0.37 16.82
CA VAL A 228 -2.69 -1.03 16.41
C VAL A 228 -1.54 -0.07 16.17
N GLN A 229 -0.38 -0.42 16.72
CA GLN A 229 0.87 0.29 16.49
C GLN A 229 1.68 -0.39 15.38
N PHE A 230 2.07 0.39 14.36
CA PHE A 230 2.84 -0.11 13.23
C PHE A 230 4.22 0.54 13.15
N TYR A 231 5.21 -0.29 12.83
CA TYR A 231 6.56 0.12 12.46
C TYR A 231 6.77 -0.08 10.97
N TYR A 232 7.11 0.98 10.25
CA TYR A 232 7.46 0.95 8.84
C TYR A 232 8.96 1.18 8.68
N ILE A 233 9.66 0.17 8.16
CA ILE A 233 11.11 0.18 7.99
C ILE A 233 11.41 0.24 6.49
N PRO A 234 11.99 1.34 6.00
CA PRO A 234 12.45 1.44 4.61
C PRO A 234 13.46 0.32 4.31
N VAL A 235 13.30 -0.31 3.15
CA VAL A 235 14.22 -1.31 2.62
C VAL A 235 14.57 -0.93 1.19
N ILE A 236 15.86 -0.90 0.90
CA ILE A 236 16.41 -0.46 -0.38
C ILE A 236 17.03 -1.68 -1.05
N GLU A 237 16.51 -2.01 -2.23
CA GLU A 237 17.10 -3.01 -3.11
C GLU A 237 17.89 -2.29 -4.20
N VAL A 238 19.13 -2.69 -4.42
CA VAL A 238 20.07 -2.06 -5.36
C VAL A 238 20.75 -3.12 -6.19
N GLU A 239 20.96 -2.80 -7.46
CA GLU A 239 21.68 -3.62 -8.45
C GLU A 239 22.80 -2.77 -9.05
N ASP A 240 23.98 -3.34 -9.33
CA ASP A 240 25.07 -2.70 -10.06
C ASP A 240 25.40 -1.25 -9.61
N TYR A 241 25.72 -1.07 -8.33
CA TYR A 241 26.03 0.24 -7.75
C TYR A 241 27.13 0.14 -6.68
N SER A 242 28.13 1.00 -6.79
CA SER A 242 29.17 1.17 -5.77
C SER A 242 29.28 2.65 -5.41
N GLY A 243 29.07 2.97 -4.13
CA GLY A 243 29.03 4.34 -3.64
C GLY A 243 28.13 4.50 -2.40
N VAL A 244 27.72 5.74 -2.14
CA VAL A 244 26.84 6.10 -1.03
C VAL A 244 25.46 6.47 -1.56
N ILE A 245 24.44 5.79 -1.05
CA ILE A 245 23.05 6.16 -1.24
C ILE A 245 22.56 6.84 0.04
N THR A 246 22.11 8.08 -0.04
CA THR A 246 21.44 8.75 1.08
C THR A 246 19.93 8.58 0.98
N LEU A 247 19.32 7.94 1.96
CA LEU A 247 17.88 7.88 2.13
C LEU A 247 17.40 9.17 2.80
N LEU A 248 16.65 9.99 2.07
CA LEU A 248 16.01 11.20 2.58
C LEU A 248 14.56 10.91 2.96
N CYS A 249 14.17 11.27 4.17
CA CYS A 249 12.79 11.26 4.65
C CYS A 249 12.34 12.69 4.96
N PHE A 250 11.17 13.09 4.47
CA PHE A 250 10.68 14.46 4.62
C PHE A 250 9.15 14.52 4.78
N GLY A 251 8.68 15.53 5.49
CA GLY A 251 7.26 15.78 5.75
C GLY A 251 6.69 16.79 4.76
N ILE A 252 5.48 16.53 4.26
CA ILE A 252 4.74 17.39 3.34
C ILE A 252 3.50 17.91 4.05
N SER A 253 3.44 19.21 4.28
CA SER A 253 2.29 19.86 4.94
C SER A 253 1.03 19.87 4.04
N LYS A 254 -0.14 19.99 4.68
CA LYS A 254 -1.39 20.36 3.99
C LYS A 254 -1.32 21.79 3.45
N ASP A 255 -0.57 22.67 4.12
CA ASP A 255 -0.38 24.05 3.69
C ASP A 255 0.77 24.12 2.66
N CYS A 256 0.39 24.32 1.40
CA CYS A 256 1.34 24.45 0.30
C CYS A 256 2.14 25.75 0.31
N ALA A 257 1.96 26.67 1.28
CA ALA A 257 2.85 27.81 1.47
C ALA A 257 4.18 27.44 2.15
N HIS A 258 4.26 26.25 2.75
CA HIS A 258 5.46 25.74 3.39
C HIS A 258 6.24 24.79 2.47
N LYS A 259 7.57 24.83 2.54
CA LYS A 259 8.41 23.81 1.91
C LYS A 259 8.19 22.45 2.59
N ALA A 260 8.63 21.39 1.92
CA ALA A 260 8.77 20.10 2.60
C ALA A 260 9.81 20.22 3.73
N CYS A 261 9.62 19.49 4.83
CA CYS A 261 10.54 19.52 5.98
C CYS A 261 11.42 18.29 5.96
N LEU A 262 12.74 18.42 5.99
CA LEU A 262 13.62 17.26 6.14
C LEU A 262 13.43 16.68 7.55
N LEU A 263 13.10 15.39 7.65
CA LEU A 263 12.83 14.70 8.91
C LEU A 263 14.08 13.94 9.36
N TYR A 264 14.65 13.19 8.44
CA TYR A 264 15.97 12.59 8.59
C TYR A 264 16.59 12.29 7.23
N ASP A 265 17.90 12.17 7.22
CA ASP A 265 18.68 11.63 6.13
C ASP A 265 19.64 10.56 6.66
N GLU A 266 19.82 9.48 5.90
CA GLU A 266 20.63 8.35 6.31
C GLU A 266 21.56 7.90 5.16
N PRO A 267 22.88 8.07 5.29
CA PRO A 267 23.84 7.64 4.26
C PRO A 267 24.14 6.13 4.36
N ILE A 268 23.98 5.40 3.26
CA ILE A 268 24.15 3.95 3.16
C ILE A 268 25.23 3.64 2.14
N GLU A 269 26.34 3.09 2.63
CA GLU A 269 27.45 2.64 1.78
C GLU A 269 27.16 1.25 1.22
N LEU A 270 27.38 1.10 -0.09
CA LEU A 270 27.09 -0.11 -0.84
C LEU A 270 28.20 -0.39 -1.86
N HIS A 271 28.52 -1.68 -2.00
CA HIS A 271 29.44 -2.19 -3.01
C HIS A 271 28.79 -3.38 -3.71
N VAL A 272 27.96 -3.10 -4.72
CA VAL A 272 27.21 -4.10 -5.50
C VAL A 272 27.83 -4.18 -6.89
N GLY A 273 28.48 -5.30 -7.18
CA GLY A 273 29.15 -5.54 -8.46
C GLY A 273 28.17 -5.74 -9.63
N PRO A 274 28.68 -5.79 -10.87
CA PRO A 274 27.86 -6.07 -12.06
C PRO A 274 27.13 -7.42 -11.98
N GLY A 275 25.83 -7.42 -12.31
CA GLY A 275 24.94 -8.58 -12.21
C GLY A 275 24.54 -8.97 -10.78
N GLN A 276 24.98 -8.22 -9.77
CA GLN A 276 24.68 -8.51 -8.37
C GLN A 276 23.53 -7.64 -7.86
N LYS A 277 22.84 -8.16 -6.84
CA LYS A 277 21.75 -7.46 -6.14
C LYS A 277 21.98 -7.50 -4.65
N GLU A 278 21.64 -6.40 -3.99
CA GLU A 278 21.66 -6.30 -2.54
C GLU A 278 20.35 -5.71 -2.04
N ILE A 279 19.94 -6.13 -0.84
CA ILE A 279 18.83 -5.54 -0.10
C ILE A 279 19.32 -5.13 1.29
N VAL A 280 19.09 -3.87 1.65
CA VAL A 280 19.53 -3.29 2.93
C VAL A 280 18.39 -2.54 3.62
N ASN A 281 18.31 -2.59 4.95
CA ASN A 281 17.34 -1.82 5.73
C ASN A 281 17.86 -0.43 6.12
N SER A 282 16.93 0.50 6.34
CA SER A 282 17.21 1.75 7.05
C SER A 282 17.35 1.51 8.55
N LEU A 283 18.21 2.31 9.20
CA LEU A 283 18.37 2.39 10.64
C LEU A 283 17.30 3.27 11.32
N THR A 284 16.39 3.88 10.58
CA THR A 284 15.30 4.67 11.14
C THR A 284 13.96 4.09 10.72
N SER A 285 13.10 3.81 11.70
CA SER A 285 11.75 3.35 11.46
C SER A 285 10.75 4.49 11.66
N PHE A 286 9.70 4.48 10.85
CA PHE A 286 8.54 5.34 11.05
C PHE A 286 7.53 4.59 11.92
N HIS A 287 7.15 5.17 13.06
CA HIS A 287 6.24 4.56 14.03
C HIS A 287 4.92 5.31 14.07
N LEU A 288 3.83 4.58 13.82
CA LEU A 288 2.47 5.10 13.91
C LEU A 288 1.83 4.61 15.20
N HIS A 289 1.52 5.55 16.10
CA HIS A 289 0.77 5.26 17.32
C HIS A 289 -0.70 5.63 17.11
N ASP A 290 -1.59 4.64 17.17
CA ASP A 290 -3.03 4.87 17.07
C ASP A 290 -3.60 5.32 18.42
N CYS A 291 -4.11 6.53 18.46
CA CYS A 291 -4.99 7.03 19.51
C CYS A 291 -6.14 7.74 18.79
N TYR A 292 -7.27 7.05 18.65
CA TYR A 292 -8.57 7.55 18.18
C TYR A 292 -8.47 8.77 17.24
N ASN A 293 -8.29 8.52 15.94
CA ASN A 293 -8.37 9.55 14.88
C ASN A 293 -7.37 10.71 14.99
N THR A 294 -6.28 10.58 15.77
CA THR A 294 -5.28 11.65 15.90
C THR A 294 -3.85 11.14 15.75
N LEU A 295 -3.09 11.80 14.85
CA LEU A 295 -1.64 11.60 14.69
C LEU A 295 -0.81 12.19 15.85
N GLU A 296 -1.46 12.56 16.97
CA GLU A 296 -0.87 13.34 18.06
C GLU A 296 0.26 12.62 18.81
N HIS A 297 0.33 11.29 18.71
CA HIS A 297 1.36 10.47 19.36
C HIS A 297 2.27 9.72 18.37
N SER A 298 2.18 10.03 17.07
CA SER A 298 3.06 9.42 16.07
C SER A 298 4.43 10.12 16.04
N ASP A 299 5.51 9.34 15.95
CA ASP A 299 6.88 9.86 15.91
C ASP A 299 7.80 9.01 15.01
N PHE A 300 9.00 9.53 14.74
CA PHE A 300 10.11 8.74 14.21
C PHE A 300 10.90 8.15 15.37
N THR A 301 11.07 6.84 15.37
CA THR A 301 11.90 6.18 16.36
C THR A 301 13.21 5.78 15.68
N LYS A 302 14.32 6.39 16.14
CA LYS A 302 15.64 5.86 15.82
C LYS A 302 15.72 4.46 16.42
N THR A 303 16.14 3.52 15.59
CA THR A 303 16.22 2.11 15.97
C THR A 303 17.16 1.92 17.16
N ILE A 304 16.81 1.04 18.09
CA ILE A 304 17.61 0.74 19.29
C ILE A 304 18.89 -0.03 18.91
N GLY A 305 18.86 -0.84 17.85
CA GLY A 305 20.06 -1.42 17.22
C GLY A 305 20.54 -0.57 16.04
N GLU A 306 21.74 0.00 16.12
CA GLU A 306 22.40 0.72 15.01
C GLU A 306 22.93 -0.22 13.90
N THR A 307 22.32 -1.39 13.73
CA THR A 307 22.85 -2.46 12.89
C THR A 307 22.14 -2.51 11.55
N ARG A 308 22.92 -2.37 10.48
CA ARG A 308 22.48 -2.64 9.12
C ARG A 308 22.55 -4.12 8.84
N ILE A 309 21.50 -4.63 8.22
CA ILE A 309 21.41 -6.00 7.75
C ILE A 309 21.43 -5.92 6.23
N TYR A 310 22.25 -6.79 5.64
CA TYR A 310 22.40 -6.97 4.22
C TYR A 310 21.83 -8.35 3.87
N LEU A 311 21.10 -8.46 2.76
CA LEU A 311 20.55 -9.76 2.35
C LEU A 311 21.68 -10.73 2.02
N SER A 312 22.79 -10.25 1.46
CA SER A 312 23.95 -11.09 1.14
C SER A 312 24.58 -11.82 2.34
N SER A 313 24.36 -11.34 3.57
CA SER A 313 24.85 -12.01 4.78
C SER A 313 23.89 -13.09 5.32
N LEU A 314 22.80 -13.36 4.60
CA LEU A 314 21.73 -14.25 5.03
C LEU A 314 21.30 -15.17 3.88
N GLU A 315 20.69 -16.31 4.22
CA GLU A 315 20.35 -17.35 3.24
C GLU A 315 19.25 -16.92 2.26
N ASN A 316 18.30 -16.10 2.70
CA ASN A 316 17.16 -15.66 1.90
C ASN A 316 16.45 -14.43 2.50
N PHE A 317 15.48 -13.89 1.77
CA PHE A 317 14.72 -12.70 2.17
C PHE A 317 13.93 -12.89 3.47
N TYR A 318 13.47 -14.11 3.78
CA TYR A 318 12.74 -14.38 5.03
C TYR A 318 13.69 -14.29 6.23
N ALA A 319 14.90 -14.85 6.12
CA ALA A 319 15.94 -14.70 7.12
C ALA A 319 16.31 -13.21 7.33
N PHE A 320 16.46 -12.45 6.23
CA PHE A 320 16.64 -11.00 6.26
C PHE A 320 15.52 -10.28 7.03
N ALA A 321 14.28 -10.51 6.64
CA ALA A 321 13.14 -9.84 7.24
C ALA A 321 12.98 -10.16 8.72
N ASN A 322 13.24 -11.41 9.12
CA ASN A 322 13.25 -11.84 10.52
C ASN A 322 14.41 -11.26 11.33
N CYS A 323 15.60 -11.11 10.73
CA CYS A 323 16.72 -10.45 11.38
C CYS A 323 16.41 -8.96 11.59
N VAL A 324 15.89 -8.28 10.56
CA VAL A 324 15.46 -6.87 10.64
C VAL A 324 14.41 -6.71 11.73
N LYS A 325 13.41 -7.59 11.78
CA LYS A 325 12.40 -7.61 12.85
C LYS A 325 13.02 -7.67 14.25
N LYS A 326 13.99 -8.56 14.48
CA LYS A 326 14.62 -8.76 15.79
C LYS A 326 15.51 -7.60 16.22
N VAL A 327 16.18 -6.96 15.26
CA VAL A 327 17.17 -5.91 15.55
C VAL A 327 16.55 -4.52 15.55
N VAL A 328 15.49 -4.32 14.75
CA VAL A 328 14.92 -3.00 14.51
C VAL A 328 13.72 -2.67 15.40
N LEU A 329 12.97 -3.68 15.83
CA LEU A 329 11.79 -3.43 16.67
C LEU A 329 12.17 -3.26 18.14
N PRO A 330 11.42 -2.44 18.91
CA PRO A 330 11.65 -2.30 20.34
C PRO A 330 11.56 -3.65 21.09
N PRO A 331 12.37 -3.89 22.14
CA PRO A 331 12.44 -5.16 22.86
C PRO A 331 11.09 -5.68 23.37
N GLU A 332 10.16 -4.79 23.69
CA GLU A 332 8.83 -5.11 24.19
C GLU A 332 7.84 -5.53 23.07
N THR A 333 8.26 -5.46 21.81
CA THR A 333 7.46 -5.96 20.68
C THR A 333 7.41 -7.48 20.74
N LYS A 334 6.21 -8.07 20.65
CA LYS A 334 6.10 -9.52 20.56
C LYS A 334 6.77 -9.99 19.27
N ILE A 335 7.54 -11.06 19.33
CA ILE A 335 8.19 -11.65 18.13
C ILE A 335 7.69 -13.08 18.02
N PHE A 336 6.81 -13.34 17.05
CA PHE A 336 6.44 -14.70 16.68
C PHE A 336 7.42 -15.24 15.66
N ASN A 337 7.90 -16.47 15.87
CA ASN A 337 8.45 -17.31 14.81
C ASN A 337 7.27 -18.05 14.20
N ARG A 338 6.95 -17.78 12.93
CA ARG A 338 5.90 -18.50 12.20
C ARG A 338 6.41 -18.94 10.83
N LEU A 339 5.77 -19.96 10.27
CA LEU A 339 6.09 -20.43 8.93
C LEU A 339 5.22 -19.68 7.91
N GLU A 340 5.84 -18.84 7.10
CA GLU A 340 5.17 -18.07 6.05
C GLU A 340 5.22 -18.85 4.73
N LEU A 341 4.05 -19.08 4.14
CA LEU A 341 3.92 -19.86 2.91
C LEU A 341 3.59 -18.97 1.71
N ASP A 342 4.25 -19.29 0.60
CA ASP A 342 3.82 -18.84 -0.72
C ASP A 342 2.81 -19.84 -1.30
N VAL A 343 2.00 -19.36 -2.24
CA VAL A 343 1.18 -20.24 -3.08
C VAL A 343 2.07 -21.26 -3.77
N ASP A 344 1.57 -22.47 -3.89
CA ASP A 344 2.19 -23.62 -4.49
C ASP A 344 3.36 -24.26 -3.71
N LYS A 345 3.71 -23.74 -2.52
CA LYS A 345 4.74 -24.34 -1.65
C LYS A 345 4.11 -25.17 -0.52
N ALA A 346 4.24 -26.48 -0.63
CA ALA A 346 3.75 -27.42 0.37
C ALA A 346 4.71 -27.61 1.54
N ILE A 347 4.16 -27.89 2.71
CA ILE A 347 4.91 -28.31 3.90
C ILE A 347 4.12 -29.39 4.66
N THR A 348 4.80 -30.27 5.41
CA THR A 348 4.11 -31.17 6.35
C THR A 348 3.86 -30.46 7.68
N LEU A 349 2.78 -30.83 8.40
CA LEU A 349 2.56 -30.39 9.78
C LEU A 349 3.67 -30.91 10.71
N ARG A 350 4.29 -32.05 10.38
CA ARG A 350 5.51 -32.55 11.05
C ARG A 350 6.68 -31.59 10.89
N TYR A 351 6.96 -31.14 9.67
CA TYR A 351 8.00 -30.15 9.42
C TYR A 351 7.72 -28.84 10.16
N ALA A 352 6.47 -28.35 10.12
CA ALA A 352 6.08 -27.16 10.87
C ALA A 352 6.28 -27.34 12.39
N SER A 353 5.90 -28.49 12.94
CA SER A 353 6.11 -28.87 14.35
C SER A 353 7.59 -28.89 14.72
N GLN A 354 8.46 -29.47 13.89
CA GLN A 354 9.91 -29.47 14.09
C GLN A 354 10.50 -28.07 14.03
N PHE A 355 10.12 -27.27 13.03
CA PHE A 355 10.57 -25.89 12.89
C PHE A 355 10.22 -25.05 14.13
N HIS A 356 9.01 -25.25 14.66
CA HIS A 356 8.53 -24.53 15.86
C HIS A 356 8.97 -25.15 17.18
N GLN A 357 9.61 -26.32 17.17
CA GLN A 357 9.96 -27.11 18.36
C GLN A 357 8.73 -27.37 19.25
N ARG A 358 7.61 -27.77 18.62
CA ARG A 358 6.31 -28.01 19.28
C ARG A 358 5.75 -29.38 18.94
N PRO A 359 4.82 -29.95 19.73
CA PRO A 359 4.11 -31.17 19.37
C PRO A 359 3.37 -31.04 18.03
N LEU A 360 3.06 -32.19 17.41
CA LEU A 360 2.22 -32.26 16.21
C LEU A 360 0.80 -31.78 16.56
N PRO A 361 0.26 -30.77 15.86
CA PRO A 361 -1.06 -30.23 16.19
C PRO A 361 -2.17 -31.13 15.64
N GLU A 362 -3.11 -31.53 16.51
CA GLU A 362 -4.27 -32.34 16.13
C GLU A 362 -5.55 -31.50 15.92
N LYS A 363 -5.72 -30.47 16.77
CA LYS A 363 -6.86 -29.55 16.73
C LYS A 363 -6.42 -28.21 16.17
N LEU A 364 -6.97 -27.88 15.01
CA LEU A 364 -6.61 -26.71 14.24
C LEU A 364 -7.80 -25.75 14.15
N ILE A 365 -7.46 -24.47 14.08
CA ILE A 365 -8.35 -23.37 13.78
C ILE A 365 -7.89 -22.79 12.45
N PHE A 366 -8.77 -22.86 11.47
CA PHE A 366 -8.58 -22.23 10.18
C PHE A 366 -9.28 -20.88 10.23
N TYR A 367 -8.50 -19.83 10.01
CA TYR A 367 -8.99 -18.47 9.97
C TYR A 367 -8.56 -17.83 8.66
N ALA A 368 -9.54 -17.48 7.82
CA ALA A 368 -9.31 -16.68 6.64
C ALA A 368 -10.04 -15.34 6.75
N ASP A 369 -9.39 -14.28 6.28
CA ASP A 369 -10.03 -12.98 6.22
C ASP A 369 -9.57 -12.17 5.02
N TRP A 370 -10.47 -11.32 4.55
CA TRP A 370 -10.32 -10.55 3.33
C TRP A 370 -10.90 -9.16 3.51
N ASN A 371 -10.21 -8.16 2.95
CA ASN A 371 -10.69 -6.79 2.98
C ASN A 371 -11.84 -6.62 1.97
N SER A 372 -13.06 -7.00 2.38
CA SER A 372 -14.26 -6.85 1.57
C SER A 372 -14.69 -5.38 1.57
N THR A 373 -14.78 -4.75 0.41
CA THR A 373 -15.49 -3.47 0.28
C THR A 373 -16.96 -3.71 0.60
N SER A 374 -17.47 -3.01 1.62
CA SER A 374 -18.87 -2.94 2.05
C SER A 374 -19.89 -3.47 1.03
N GLY A 375 -20.53 -4.61 1.31
CA GLY A 375 -21.67 -5.12 0.54
C GLY A 375 -21.66 -6.60 0.13
N HIS A 376 -20.56 -7.33 0.32
CA HIS A 376 -20.46 -8.74 -0.05
C HIS A 376 -20.24 -9.63 1.18
N THR A 377 -21.25 -10.41 1.57
CA THR A 377 -21.13 -11.47 2.58
C THR A 377 -20.37 -12.65 1.98
N LEU A 378 -19.23 -13.00 2.58
CA LEU A 378 -18.46 -14.19 2.21
C LEU A 378 -18.99 -15.40 2.98
N ASP A 379 -19.10 -16.53 2.27
CA ASP A 379 -19.21 -17.85 2.88
C ASP A 379 -17.82 -18.47 2.97
N GLU A 380 -17.50 -19.02 4.13
CA GLU A 380 -16.32 -19.86 4.37
C GLU A 380 -16.77 -21.28 4.74
N GLY A 381 -16.02 -22.28 4.30
CA GLY A 381 -16.35 -23.67 4.60
C GLY A 381 -15.28 -24.66 4.20
N ILE A 382 -15.51 -25.92 4.59
CA ILE A 382 -14.62 -27.05 4.35
C ILE A 382 -15.40 -28.16 3.67
N GLN A 383 -14.76 -28.84 2.72
CA GLN A 383 -15.21 -30.13 2.19
C GLN A 383 -14.13 -31.19 2.41
N VAL A 384 -14.53 -32.32 2.97
CA VAL A 384 -13.67 -33.50 3.14
C VAL A 384 -13.94 -34.47 2.00
N PHE A 385 -12.86 -35.05 1.47
CA PHE A 385 -12.88 -36.03 0.41
C PHE A 385 -12.08 -37.29 0.78
N ASP A 386 -12.48 -38.42 0.21
CA ASP A 386 -11.69 -39.65 0.18
C ASP A 386 -10.56 -39.59 -0.86
N LYS A 387 -9.81 -40.70 -1.01
CA LYS A 387 -8.70 -40.81 -1.97
C LYS A 387 -9.12 -40.67 -3.44
N ASP A 388 -10.37 -40.98 -3.76
CA ASP A 388 -10.96 -40.91 -5.11
C ASP A 388 -11.73 -39.59 -5.33
N PHE A 389 -11.53 -38.64 -4.40
CA PHE A 389 -12.17 -37.35 -4.30
C PHE A 389 -13.70 -37.43 -4.17
N ASN A 390 -14.27 -38.50 -3.61
CA ASN A 390 -15.69 -38.52 -3.28
C ASN A 390 -15.94 -37.72 -1.99
N PRO A 391 -16.99 -36.89 -1.94
CA PRO A 391 -17.27 -36.07 -0.78
C PRO A 391 -17.72 -36.93 0.39
N LEU A 392 -17.05 -36.80 1.54
CA LEU A 392 -17.42 -37.49 2.78
C LEU A 392 -18.31 -36.62 3.69
N GLY A 393 -18.14 -35.29 3.62
CA GLY A 393 -18.89 -34.34 4.43
C GLY A 393 -18.35 -32.92 4.31
N MET A 394 -19.19 -31.93 4.59
CA MET A 394 -18.84 -30.50 4.47
C MET A 394 -19.33 -29.72 5.67
N ILE A 395 -18.68 -28.59 5.94
CA ILE A 395 -19.21 -27.53 6.80
C ILE A 395 -19.25 -26.19 6.07
N CYS A 396 -20.24 -25.37 6.41
CA CYS A 396 -20.40 -23.97 5.99
C CYS A 396 -21.42 -23.28 6.90
N SER A 397 -21.73 -22.01 6.62
CA SER A 397 -22.77 -21.24 7.34
C SER A 397 -24.14 -21.93 7.44
N LYS A 398 -24.46 -22.87 6.53
CA LYS A 398 -25.71 -23.66 6.56
C LYS A 398 -25.59 -25.04 7.19
N HIS A 399 -24.36 -25.55 7.32
CA HIS A 399 -24.06 -26.87 7.87
C HIS A 399 -22.90 -26.71 8.84
N GLU A 400 -23.20 -26.27 10.06
CA GLU A 400 -22.15 -25.76 10.96
C GLU A 400 -21.27 -26.86 11.57
N LYS A 401 -21.63 -28.13 11.46
CA LYS A 401 -20.88 -29.24 12.10
C LYS A 401 -20.89 -30.49 11.24
N ALA A 402 -19.80 -31.26 11.27
CA ALA A 402 -19.69 -32.57 10.65
C ALA A 402 -18.78 -33.52 11.46
N PHE A 403 -18.92 -34.83 11.22
CA PHE A 403 -18.10 -35.90 11.82
C PHE A 403 -17.99 -35.84 13.35
N ASP A 404 -19.15 -35.91 14.02
CA ASP A 404 -19.25 -35.79 15.49
C ASP A 404 -18.48 -34.58 16.06
N LYS A 405 -18.67 -33.42 15.41
CA LYS A 405 -18.03 -32.13 15.76
C LYS A 405 -16.50 -32.11 15.57
N SER A 406 -15.94 -33.04 14.80
CA SER A 406 -14.55 -32.94 14.35
C SER A 406 -14.37 -31.79 13.37
N LEU A 407 -15.43 -31.35 12.70
CA LEU A 407 -15.48 -30.08 11.99
C LEU A 407 -16.56 -29.18 12.60
N GLU A 408 -16.23 -27.92 12.86
CA GLU A 408 -17.20 -26.92 13.29
C GLU A 408 -16.96 -25.55 12.63
N TRP A 409 -18.04 -24.92 12.16
CA TRP A 409 -18.09 -23.54 11.70
C TRP A 409 -18.51 -22.65 12.86
N LYS A 410 -17.73 -21.63 13.22
CA LYS A 410 -17.91 -20.86 14.46
C LYS A 410 -17.66 -19.38 14.28
N ILE A 411 -18.40 -18.57 15.02
CA ILE A 411 -18.14 -17.14 15.17
C ILE A 411 -17.67 -16.91 16.59
N ASP A 412 -16.47 -16.37 16.74
CA ASP A 412 -15.96 -15.84 18.01
C ASP A 412 -16.41 -14.38 18.17
N ARG A 413 -17.00 -14.07 19.33
CA ARG A 413 -17.37 -12.72 19.75
C ARG A 413 -16.54 -12.19 20.91
N THR A 414 -15.58 -13.00 21.36
CA THR A 414 -14.74 -12.71 22.53
C THR A 414 -13.41 -12.08 22.15
N GLN A 415 -13.16 -11.84 20.85
CA GLN A 415 -11.92 -11.25 20.34
C GLN A 415 -10.68 -12.14 20.62
N LYS A 416 -10.88 -13.44 20.82
CA LYS A 416 -9.84 -14.41 21.17
C LYS A 416 -8.88 -14.67 20.01
N TYR A 417 -9.39 -14.77 18.78
CA TYR A 417 -8.59 -15.08 17.59
C TYR A 417 -8.17 -13.83 16.80
N ASP A 418 -8.96 -12.76 16.89
CA ASP A 418 -8.67 -11.47 16.29
C ASP A 418 -9.24 -10.37 17.19
N GLN A 419 -8.36 -9.67 17.89
CA GLN A 419 -8.74 -8.65 18.88
C GLN A 419 -9.35 -7.39 18.24
N PHE A 420 -9.25 -7.27 16.92
CA PHE A 420 -9.68 -6.07 16.20
C PHE A 420 -11.05 -6.22 15.58
N LYS A 421 -11.68 -7.38 15.74
CA LYS A 421 -13.00 -7.68 15.21
C LYS A 421 -13.96 -8.08 16.32
N ASN A 422 -15.14 -7.47 16.30
CA ASN A 422 -16.22 -7.88 17.19
C ASN A 422 -16.75 -9.27 16.86
N GLU A 423 -16.61 -9.72 15.61
CA GLU A 423 -16.99 -11.05 15.16
C GLU A 423 -15.90 -11.61 14.26
N THR A 424 -15.34 -12.75 14.66
CA THR A 424 -14.31 -13.47 13.92
C THR A 424 -14.83 -14.83 13.52
N LEU A 425 -15.02 -15.03 12.22
CA LEU A 425 -15.36 -16.32 11.66
C LEU A 425 -14.13 -17.24 11.67
N TYR A 426 -14.29 -18.48 12.10
CA TYR A 426 -13.25 -19.49 11.99
C TYR A 426 -13.85 -20.89 11.85
N LEU A 427 -13.03 -21.81 11.35
CA LEU A 427 -13.38 -23.21 11.20
C LEU A 427 -12.48 -24.05 12.09
N ARG A 428 -13.09 -24.84 12.97
CA ARG A 428 -12.40 -25.78 13.84
C ARG A 428 -12.27 -27.13 13.15
N VAL A 429 -11.07 -27.69 13.14
CA VAL A 429 -10.73 -28.97 12.49
C VAL A 429 -9.98 -29.85 13.49
N ASN A 430 -10.60 -30.94 13.94
CA ASN A 430 -9.94 -32.00 14.68
C ASN A 430 -9.56 -33.15 13.73
N LEU A 431 -8.27 -33.25 13.39
CA LEU A 431 -7.80 -34.21 12.39
C LEU A 431 -7.96 -35.67 12.83
N SER A 432 -7.84 -35.96 14.12
CA SER A 432 -7.95 -37.34 14.64
C SER A 432 -9.38 -37.87 14.65
N GLY A 433 -10.39 -36.99 14.63
CA GLY A 433 -11.81 -37.37 14.57
C GLY A 433 -12.40 -37.45 13.17
N LEU A 434 -11.62 -37.18 12.12
CA LEU A 434 -12.06 -37.38 10.73
C LEU A 434 -12.23 -38.88 10.40
N PRO A 435 -13.12 -39.23 9.45
CA PRO A 435 -13.27 -40.62 8.98
C PRO A 435 -11.94 -41.22 8.53
N LYS A 436 -11.77 -42.53 8.66
CA LYS A 436 -10.52 -43.22 8.28
C LYS A 436 -10.21 -43.06 6.80
N GLU A 437 -11.25 -42.95 5.97
CA GLU A 437 -11.19 -42.77 4.52
C GLU A 437 -10.81 -41.34 4.12
N ALA A 438 -10.86 -40.37 5.05
CA ALA A 438 -10.56 -38.98 4.76
C ALA A 438 -9.11 -38.81 4.30
N ARG A 439 -8.95 -38.25 3.10
CA ARG A 439 -7.66 -38.04 2.44
C ARG A 439 -7.36 -36.57 2.20
N PHE A 440 -8.39 -35.79 1.87
CA PHE A 440 -8.24 -34.37 1.55
C PHE A 440 -9.25 -33.52 2.31
N VAL A 441 -8.81 -32.37 2.80
CA VAL A 441 -9.65 -31.34 3.43
C VAL A 441 -9.46 -30.04 2.65
N ALA A 442 -10.43 -29.66 1.83
CA ALA A 442 -10.36 -28.44 1.02
C ALA A 442 -11.04 -27.27 1.73
N LEU A 443 -10.33 -26.16 1.88
CA LEU A 443 -10.85 -24.91 2.42
C LEU A 443 -11.21 -23.97 1.27
N ALA A 444 -12.43 -23.43 1.29
CA ALA A 444 -12.89 -22.52 0.26
C ALA A 444 -13.63 -21.31 0.81
N LEU A 445 -13.55 -20.23 0.04
CA LEU A 445 -14.35 -19.03 0.21
C LEU A 445 -15.19 -18.77 -1.03
N ALA A 446 -16.40 -18.27 -0.86
CA ALA A 446 -17.24 -17.84 -1.96
C ALA A 446 -18.06 -16.60 -1.61
N GLY A 447 -18.37 -15.77 -2.61
CA GLY A 447 -19.40 -14.74 -2.44
C GLY A 447 -20.77 -15.40 -2.30
N TYR A 448 -21.49 -15.15 -1.20
CA TYR A 448 -22.76 -15.82 -0.89
C TYR A 448 -23.77 -15.73 -2.05
N SER A 449 -23.82 -14.60 -2.74
CA SER A 449 -24.75 -14.33 -3.85
C SER A 449 -24.21 -14.66 -5.25
N ASN A 450 -23.09 -15.38 -5.35
CA ASN A 450 -22.32 -15.53 -6.60
C ASN A 450 -21.94 -14.19 -7.23
N SER A 451 -21.93 -13.11 -6.44
CA SER A 451 -21.45 -11.82 -6.89
C SER A 451 -19.97 -11.94 -7.24
N GLU A 452 -19.60 -11.34 -8.37
CA GLU A 452 -18.21 -11.25 -8.78
C GLU A 452 -17.37 -10.63 -7.66
N TRP A 453 -16.27 -11.32 -7.35
CA TRP A 453 -15.37 -10.99 -6.27
C TRP A 453 -14.25 -10.07 -6.80
N PRO A 454 -14.20 -8.79 -6.42
CA PRO A 454 -13.02 -7.97 -6.69
C PRO A 454 -11.91 -8.34 -5.71
N MET A 455 -11.01 -9.25 -6.08
CA MET A 455 -9.87 -9.69 -5.24
C MET A 455 -8.76 -8.60 -5.07
N LYS A 456 -9.13 -7.33 -5.23
CA LYS A 456 -8.18 -6.21 -5.36
C LYS A 456 -7.46 -5.84 -4.06
N TYR A 457 -8.05 -6.13 -2.89
CA TYR A 457 -7.61 -5.59 -1.60
C TYR A 457 -6.78 -6.55 -0.74
N GLY A 458 -6.60 -7.80 -1.19
CA GLY A 458 -5.84 -8.84 -0.49
C GLY A 458 -6.53 -9.40 0.76
N GLY A 459 -5.98 -10.50 1.24
CA GLY A 459 -6.43 -11.20 2.44
C GLY A 459 -5.33 -12.10 2.98
N PHE A 460 -5.67 -12.90 3.98
CA PHE A 460 -4.77 -13.85 4.60
C PHE A 460 -5.50 -15.13 5.00
N PHE A 461 -4.71 -16.16 5.23
CA PHE A 461 -5.13 -17.43 5.78
C PHE A 461 -4.15 -17.87 6.85
N ARG A 462 -4.67 -18.29 8.00
CA ARG A 462 -3.91 -18.73 9.18
C ARG A 462 -4.37 -20.12 9.59
N ILE A 463 -3.41 -20.95 10.00
CA ILE A 463 -3.66 -22.19 10.74
C ILE A 463 -3.11 -22.00 12.15
N ILE A 464 -4.00 -22.09 13.12
CA ILE A 464 -3.71 -21.87 14.54
C ILE A 464 -3.98 -23.17 15.29
N GLU A 465 -3.09 -23.57 16.19
CA GLU A 465 -3.35 -24.67 17.13
C GLU A 465 -4.39 -24.24 18.16
N GLU A 466 -5.47 -25.00 18.31
CA GLU A 466 -6.62 -24.59 19.13
C GLU A 466 -6.27 -24.39 20.61
N ASP A 467 -5.52 -25.32 21.18
CA ASP A 467 -5.30 -25.38 22.64
C ASP A 467 -4.33 -24.28 23.10
N SER A 468 -3.25 -24.02 22.34
CA SER A 468 -2.26 -23.00 22.70
C SER A 468 -2.45 -21.66 21.97
N LEU A 469 -3.35 -21.58 20.99
CA LEU A 469 -3.51 -20.44 20.08
C LEU A 469 -2.24 -20.06 19.31
N PHE A 470 -1.32 -21.01 19.11
CA PHE A 470 -0.10 -20.73 18.36
C PHE A 470 -0.34 -20.81 16.87
N GLU A 471 0.07 -19.76 16.14
CA GLU A 471 -0.05 -19.71 14.68
C GLU A 471 1.05 -20.56 14.04
N PHE A 472 0.68 -21.72 13.51
CA PHE A 472 1.59 -22.65 12.85
C PHE A 472 1.96 -22.20 11.44
N VAL A 473 0.97 -21.72 10.69
CA VAL A 473 1.10 -21.36 9.27
C VAL A 473 0.36 -20.05 9.00
N ASN A 474 0.99 -19.21 8.19
CA ASN A 474 0.36 -18.01 7.65
C ASN A 474 0.64 -17.91 6.15
N MET A 475 -0.40 -17.61 5.38
CA MET A 475 -0.29 -17.30 3.97
C MET A 475 -0.95 -15.94 3.72
N THR A 476 -0.17 -15.00 3.15
CA THR A 476 -0.75 -13.78 2.57
C THR A 476 -1.33 -14.11 1.20
N ALA A 477 -2.61 -13.82 1.02
CA ALA A 477 -3.34 -14.18 -0.18
C ALA A 477 -3.65 -12.94 -1.03
N ARG A 478 -3.14 -12.93 -2.26
CA ARG A 478 -3.42 -11.88 -3.26
C ARG A 478 -3.69 -12.50 -4.60
N TYR A 479 -4.80 -12.11 -5.20
CA TYR A 479 -5.18 -12.58 -6.52
C TYR A 479 -5.78 -11.43 -7.31
N LYS A 480 -5.55 -11.42 -8.61
CA LYS A 480 -6.09 -10.43 -9.52
C LYS A 480 -6.86 -11.17 -10.60
N GLY A 481 -8.16 -11.30 -10.41
CA GLY A 481 -9.03 -11.92 -11.40
C GLY A 481 -10.48 -11.89 -10.95
N HIS A 482 -11.33 -12.31 -11.87
CA HIS A 482 -12.78 -12.29 -11.77
C HIS A 482 -13.25 -13.70 -11.39
N CYS A 483 -13.73 -13.87 -10.16
CA CYS A 483 -14.20 -15.16 -9.68
C CYS A 483 -15.40 -15.01 -8.73
N THR A 484 -16.09 -16.11 -8.44
CA THR A 484 -17.18 -16.16 -7.44
C THR A 484 -16.77 -16.92 -6.19
N GLY A 485 -15.67 -17.69 -6.26
CA GLY A 485 -15.06 -18.33 -5.11
C GLY A 485 -13.63 -18.80 -5.37
N VAL A 486 -12.94 -19.15 -4.31
CA VAL A 486 -11.52 -19.51 -4.29
C VAL A 486 -11.30 -20.69 -3.36
N ASN A 487 -10.52 -21.68 -3.80
CA ASN A 487 -9.91 -22.67 -2.91
C ASN A 487 -8.62 -22.07 -2.33
N ILE A 488 -8.58 -21.88 -1.02
CA ILE A 488 -7.43 -21.29 -0.33
C ILE A 488 -6.30 -22.31 -0.24
N CYS A 489 -6.61 -23.46 0.35
CA CYS A 489 -5.67 -24.53 0.61
C CYS A 489 -6.36 -25.89 0.65
N VAL A 490 -5.55 -26.93 0.48
CA VAL A 490 -5.94 -28.32 0.71
C VAL A 490 -5.02 -28.88 1.80
N LEU A 491 -5.58 -29.46 2.87
CA LEU A 491 -4.82 -30.42 3.65
C LEU A 491 -4.87 -31.77 2.97
N TRP A 492 -3.73 -32.44 2.91
CA TRP A 492 -3.60 -33.75 2.33
C TRP A 492 -2.97 -34.70 3.35
N LYS A 493 -3.66 -35.82 3.63
CA LYS A 493 -3.13 -36.91 4.45
C LYS A 493 -2.25 -37.80 3.57
N MET A 494 -0.96 -37.87 3.84
CA MET A 494 0.02 -38.69 3.12
C MET A 494 -0.10 -40.18 3.48
N ASP A 495 0.60 -41.04 2.74
CA ASP A 495 0.58 -42.50 2.97
C ASP A 495 1.23 -42.91 4.29
N ASN A 496 2.22 -42.14 4.75
CA ASN A 496 2.84 -42.30 6.07
C ASN A 496 1.92 -41.83 7.23
N GLY A 497 0.74 -41.28 6.93
CA GLY A 497 -0.25 -40.80 7.90
C GLY A 497 -0.15 -39.33 8.27
N ASP A 498 0.92 -38.63 7.87
CA ASP A 498 1.10 -37.21 8.13
C ASP A 498 0.13 -36.35 7.33
N TRP A 499 -0.14 -35.14 7.83
CA TRP A 499 -0.89 -34.13 7.10
C TRP A 499 0.06 -33.08 6.53
N ALA A 500 -0.12 -32.75 5.25
CA ALA A 500 0.55 -31.66 4.56
C ALA A 500 -0.42 -30.52 4.26
N VAL A 501 0.08 -29.29 4.30
CA VAL A 501 -0.64 -28.08 3.90
C VAL A 501 -0.22 -27.75 2.47
N LEU A 502 -1.20 -27.67 1.55
CA LEU A 502 -1.04 -27.30 0.15
C LEU A 502 -1.73 -25.95 -0.10
N PRO A 503 -1.01 -24.81 -0.08
CA PRO A 503 -1.59 -23.50 -0.38
C PRO A 503 -1.73 -23.33 -1.91
N MET A 504 -2.92 -23.00 -2.43
CA MET A 504 -3.15 -23.01 -3.89
C MET A 504 -3.86 -21.77 -4.47
N LEU A 505 -4.64 -21.01 -3.69
CA LEU A 505 -5.44 -19.85 -4.16
C LEU A 505 -6.07 -20.02 -5.57
N LYS A 506 -6.71 -21.16 -5.82
CA LYS A 506 -7.32 -21.48 -7.13
C LYS A 506 -8.69 -20.84 -7.25
N SER A 507 -8.89 -20.03 -8.29
CA SER A 507 -10.16 -19.33 -8.56
C SER A 507 -11.18 -20.19 -9.30
N PHE A 508 -12.45 -20.03 -8.94
CA PHE A 508 -13.58 -20.66 -9.60
C PHE A 508 -14.70 -19.65 -9.83
N THR A 509 -15.36 -19.76 -10.98
CA THR A 509 -16.46 -18.86 -11.38
C THR A 509 -17.70 -19.68 -11.65
N HIS A 510 -18.82 -19.31 -11.04
CA HIS A 510 -20.12 -19.93 -11.27
C HIS A 510 -21.16 -18.87 -11.67
N SER A 511 -21.82 -19.09 -12.81
CA SER A 511 -22.95 -18.29 -13.28
C SER A 511 -24.24 -19.07 -13.05
N GLY A 512 -24.99 -18.74 -11.99
CA GLY A 512 -26.24 -19.40 -11.68
C GLY A 512 -26.90 -18.88 -10.41
N PHE A 513 -28.16 -19.26 -10.17
CA PHE A 513 -28.97 -18.79 -9.04
C PHE A 513 -28.65 -19.52 -7.72
N THR A 514 -27.97 -20.67 -7.80
CA THR A 514 -27.64 -21.49 -6.62
C THR A 514 -26.53 -20.84 -5.82
N LYS A 515 -26.86 -20.42 -4.60
CA LYS A 515 -25.97 -19.67 -3.70
C LYS A 515 -25.12 -20.58 -2.81
N GLY A 516 -23.94 -20.09 -2.43
CA GLY A 516 -23.06 -20.70 -1.42
C GLY A 516 -21.98 -21.65 -1.95
N LEU A 517 -21.36 -22.38 -1.04
CA LEU A 517 -20.11 -23.13 -1.31
C LEU A 517 -20.26 -24.47 -2.02
N LYS A 518 -21.45 -25.08 -2.04
CA LYS A 518 -21.63 -26.45 -2.55
C LYS A 518 -21.12 -26.62 -3.99
N LEU A 519 -21.53 -25.73 -4.90
CA LEU A 519 -21.09 -25.76 -6.30
C LEU A 519 -19.61 -25.40 -6.47
N HIS A 520 -19.08 -24.54 -5.60
CA HIS A 520 -17.66 -24.22 -5.60
C HIS A 520 -16.85 -25.47 -5.23
N PHE A 521 -17.31 -26.28 -4.25
CA PHE A 521 -16.68 -27.55 -3.91
C PHE A 521 -16.76 -28.60 -5.00
N GLU A 522 -17.84 -28.64 -5.79
CA GLU A 522 -17.92 -29.52 -6.97
C GLU A 522 -16.85 -29.15 -8.00
N LYS A 523 -16.68 -27.86 -8.31
CA LYS A 523 -15.60 -27.40 -9.22
C LYS A 523 -14.21 -27.64 -8.65
N ILE A 524 -14.04 -27.48 -7.34
CA ILE A 524 -12.78 -27.80 -6.65
C ILE A 524 -12.48 -29.28 -6.78
N ARG A 525 -13.47 -30.16 -6.55
CA ARG A 525 -13.35 -31.60 -6.71
C ARG A 525 -12.90 -31.97 -8.12
N GLU A 526 -13.56 -31.44 -9.15
CA GLU A 526 -13.20 -31.67 -10.55
C GLU A 526 -11.75 -31.26 -10.82
N TYR A 527 -11.36 -30.06 -10.36
CA TYR A 527 -9.99 -29.60 -10.49
C TYR A 527 -9.01 -30.53 -9.79
N LEU A 528 -9.24 -30.91 -8.53
CA LEU A 528 -8.33 -31.78 -7.77
C LEU A 528 -8.17 -33.16 -8.43
N LYS A 529 -9.24 -33.71 -9.01
CA LYS A 529 -9.20 -35.00 -9.74
C LYS A 529 -8.30 -34.95 -10.97
N THR A 530 -8.28 -33.84 -11.69
CA THR A 530 -7.58 -33.73 -12.99
C THR A 530 -6.29 -32.92 -12.92
N SER A 531 -5.95 -32.37 -11.75
CA SER A 531 -4.82 -31.46 -11.61
C SER A 531 -3.50 -32.21 -11.60
N SER A 532 -2.64 -31.98 -12.60
CA SER A 532 -1.25 -32.45 -12.57
C SER A 532 -0.49 -31.88 -11.38
N TYR A 533 -0.82 -30.65 -10.95
CA TYR A 533 -0.19 -30.01 -9.80
C TYR A 533 -0.30 -30.85 -8.53
N LEU A 534 -1.46 -31.43 -8.24
CA LEU A 534 -1.61 -32.26 -7.04
C LEU A 534 -0.81 -33.56 -7.17
N GLN A 535 -0.73 -34.14 -8.37
CA GLN A 535 0.07 -35.34 -8.64
C GLN A 535 1.57 -35.05 -8.49
N GLU A 536 2.04 -33.93 -9.03
CA GLU A 536 3.43 -33.47 -8.92
C GLU A 536 3.82 -33.20 -7.46
N MET A 537 2.99 -32.47 -6.71
CA MET A 537 3.25 -32.21 -5.29
C MET A 537 3.20 -33.50 -4.46
N THR A 538 2.32 -34.45 -4.84
CA THR A 538 2.26 -35.77 -4.20
C THR A 538 3.58 -36.52 -4.39
N ALA A 539 4.11 -36.55 -5.62
CA ALA A 539 5.36 -37.20 -5.93
C ALA A 539 6.54 -36.56 -5.19
N VAL A 540 6.60 -35.22 -5.13
CA VAL A 540 7.64 -34.49 -4.41
C VAL A 540 7.57 -34.78 -2.90
N MET A 541 6.41 -34.58 -2.27
CA MET A 541 6.31 -34.71 -0.81
C MET A 541 6.57 -36.13 -0.33
N ASN A 542 6.13 -37.16 -1.06
CA ASN A 542 6.40 -38.56 -0.73
C ASN A 542 7.88 -38.96 -0.94
N GLN A 543 8.68 -38.17 -1.67
CA GLN A 543 10.12 -38.42 -1.82
C GLN A 543 10.94 -37.81 -0.68
N TYR A 544 10.50 -36.69 -0.10
CA TYR A 544 11.25 -35.95 0.92
C TYR A 544 10.82 -36.27 2.36
N TYR A 545 9.63 -36.83 2.57
CA TYR A 545 9.02 -37.10 3.87
C TYR A 545 8.25 -38.43 3.85
#